data_AF-A0A0F9U9L9-F1
#
_entry.id   AF-A0A0F9U9L9-F1
#
_cell.length_a   1.000
_cell.length_b   1.000
_cell.length_c   1.000
_cell.angle_alpha   90.00
_cell.angle_beta   90.00
_cell.angle_gamma   90.00
#
_symmetry.space_group_name_H-M   'P 1'
#
loop_
_entity.id
_entity.type
_entity.pdbx_description
1 polymer ?
#
loop_
_entity_poly.entity_id
_entity_poly.type
_entity_poly.pdbx_seq_one_letter_code
_entity_poly.pdbx_strand_id
1 'polypeptide(L)'
;MLKNKKMENSIVQDSERWYGRIFKEKKVNILKFESEIKSLGVKNVVISETITLDKVPEVLTFYIKPNFYSSLDEMGNGRNMGIERDAHRNSYRPFYDYLVSLSGSSSFRFYNGLRDGSFDKMVILKADHEGKSFEIGVYIPDRNIVVSFLSLNLSGWATEEKNEYLTVFLDFFKKAFKDKNVKEVNTFDIRKKILITCYSVDIDNKIAENTCMLSETENNLESYKGHLINSYRTIRINKDTISSLKNLKDNVEKGLLDQIEVIKGLRFVTDAVLTDEGIKVTLEMIKINVGKESVEMGIYDVLITSRDLKITNRSPVEYGGAIYHSCHIMGDGICYGDKEDVVLELLGKLELKKLIHFIYIYLRTYNPEDTYLSMNFWMSGKKNGGKVPEDIIKKDQDAELYVCGDCDNSFLANDFNFDLDLCLGCFRLLNENNERSNNVENVIGDFSRAVENNIPNTTEGVSQ
;
A
#
# COMPACT_ATOMS: atom_id res chain seq x y z
N MET A 1 48.12 -48.00 35.75
CA MET A 1 46.90 -47.15 35.77
C MET A 1 46.80 -46.16 36.95
N LEU A 2 47.36 -46.43 38.15
CA LEU A 2 47.28 -45.50 39.30
C LEU A 2 48.18 -44.24 39.23
N LYS A 3 49.21 -44.19 38.37
CA LYS A 3 50.10 -43.02 38.22
C LYS A 3 49.51 -41.88 37.37
N ASN A 4 48.60 -42.15 36.43
CA ASN A 4 48.00 -41.11 35.58
C ASN A 4 46.95 -40.27 36.30
N LYS A 5 46.13 -40.89 37.18
CA LYS A 5 45.12 -40.15 37.96
C LYS A 5 45.71 -39.11 38.93
N LYS A 6 46.91 -39.34 39.46
CA LYS A 6 47.59 -38.37 40.35
C LYS A 6 48.11 -37.14 39.59
N MET A 7 48.51 -37.33 38.33
CA MET A 7 49.02 -36.25 37.48
C MET A 7 47.87 -35.40 36.92
N GLU A 8 46.76 -36.03 36.52
CA GLU A 8 45.53 -35.33 36.11
C GLU A 8 44.94 -34.49 37.26
N ASN A 9 44.88 -35.01 38.49
CA ASN A 9 44.39 -34.25 39.64
C ASN A 9 45.31 -33.07 40.04
N SER A 10 46.62 -33.17 39.82
CA SER A 10 47.58 -32.08 40.06
C SER A 10 47.44 -30.96 39.01
N ILE A 11 47.29 -31.32 37.73
CA ILE A 11 47.10 -30.34 36.64
C ILE A 11 45.77 -29.58 36.81
N VAL A 12 44.71 -30.28 37.22
CA VAL A 12 43.40 -29.65 37.49
C VAL A 12 43.49 -28.71 38.69
N GLN A 13 44.09 -29.11 39.80
CA GLN A 13 44.26 -28.24 40.98
C GLN A 13 45.16 -27.02 40.73
N ASP A 14 46.22 -27.18 39.95
CA ASP A 14 47.09 -26.06 39.58
C ASP A 14 46.40 -25.11 38.59
N SER A 15 45.58 -25.64 37.67
CA SER A 15 44.76 -24.82 36.78
C SER A 15 43.71 -24.02 37.56
N GLU A 16 43.00 -24.62 38.52
CA GLU A 16 42.01 -23.93 39.35
C GLU A 16 42.63 -22.86 40.25
N ARG A 17 43.82 -23.13 40.82
CA ARG A 17 44.58 -22.10 41.56
C ARG A 17 45.04 -20.96 40.66
N TRP A 18 45.51 -21.27 39.46
CA TRP A 18 45.98 -20.25 38.51
C TRP A 18 44.84 -19.38 37.99
N TYR A 19 43.72 -19.99 37.58
CA TYR A 19 42.49 -19.27 37.21
C TYR A 19 41.96 -18.46 38.40
N GLY A 20 41.89 -19.03 39.61
CA GLY A 20 41.43 -18.32 40.81
C GLY A 20 42.30 -17.09 41.14
N ARG A 21 43.63 -17.19 40.98
CA ARG A 21 44.56 -16.08 41.16
C ARG A 21 44.36 -15.00 40.11
N ILE A 22 44.21 -15.37 38.84
CA ILE A 22 43.93 -14.45 37.73
C ILE A 22 42.62 -13.69 37.95
N PHE A 23 41.55 -14.36 38.39
CA PHE A 23 40.28 -13.71 38.69
C PHE A 23 40.39 -12.74 39.87
N LYS A 24 41.14 -13.11 40.92
CA LYS A 24 41.36 -12.27 42.09
C LYS A 24 42.18 -11.01 41.74
N GLU A 25 43.25 -11.15 40.98
CA GLU A 25 44.13 -10.05 40.58
C GLU A 25 43.45 -9.11 39.56
N LYS A 26 42.67 -9.64 38.62
CA LYS A 26 41.79 -8.83 37.75
C LYS A 26 40.82 -7.97 38.57
N LYS A 27 40.21 -8.54 39.62
CA LYS A 27 39.29 -7.81 40.50
C LYS A 27 40.00 -6.68 41.26
N VAL A 28 41.23 -6.89 41.72
CA VAL A 28 42.02 -5.85 42.40
C VAL A 28 42.33 -4.67 41.48
N ASN A 29 42.75 -4.93 40.24
CA ASN A 29 43.08 -3.87 39.29
C ASN A 29 41.84 -3.08 38.81
N ILE A 30 40.68 -3.73 38.66
CA ILE A 30 39.40 -3.04 38.41
C ILE A 30 39.04 -2.14 39.60
N LEU A 31 39.15 -2.64 40.83
CA LEU A 31 38.84 -1.84 42.03
C LEU A 31 39.79 -0.65 42.19
N LYS A 32 41.08 -0.83 41.90
CA LYS A 32 42.06 0.26 41.90
C LYS A 32 41.71 1.30 40.84
N PHE A 33 41.42 0.86 39.62
CA PHE A 33 40.97 1.73 38.55
C PHE A 33 39.71 2.53 38.95
N GLU A 34 38.68 1.85 39.45
CA GLU A 34 37.45 2.51 39.90
C GLU A 34 37.71 3.52 41.01
N SER A 35 38.57 3.19 41.98
CA SER A 35 38.95 4.10 43.06
C SER A 35 39.62 5.37 42.53
N GLU A 36 40.55 5.21 41.59
CA GLU A 36 41.28 6.32 40.97
C GLU A 36 40.35 7.21 40.13
N ILE A 37 39.45 6.61 39.34
CA ILE A 37 38.43 7.38 38.60
C ILE A 37 37.44 8.06 39.56
N LYS A 38 37.02 7.39 40.63
CA LYS A 38 36.14 7.99 41.65
C LYS A 38 36.79 9.17 42.37
N SER A 39 38.13 9.15 42.53
CA SER A 39 38.87 10.29 43.07
C SER A 39 38.79 11.55 42.19
N LEU A 40 38.42 11.40 40.91
CA LEU A 40 38.19 12.51 39.97
C LEU A 40 36.77 13.10 40.04
N GLY A 41 35.96 12.68 41.02
CA GLY A 41 34.58 13.16 41.19
C GLY A 41 33.52 12.32 40.47
N VAL A 42 33.93 11.28 39.73
CA VAL A 42 33.00 10.27 39.18
C VAL A 42 32.38 9.46 40.32
N LYS A 43 31.09 9.19 40.28
CA LYS A 43 30.41 8.38 41.30
C LYS A 43 30.19 6.94 40.86
N ASN A 44 30.01 6.73 39.55
CA ASN A 44 29.75 5.41 39.00
C ASN A 44 30.68 5.11 37.82
N VAL A 45 31.14 3.87 37.72
CA VAL A 45 32.01 3.39 36.64
C VAL A 45 31.36 2.17 36.03
N VAL A 46 31.16 2.19 34.72
CA VAL A 46 30.43 1.16 33.99
C VAL A 46 31.30 0.63 32.86
N ILE A 47 31.44 -0.69 32.80
CA ILE A 47 32.21 -1.38 31.76
C ILE A 47 31.22 -2.08 30.83
N SER A 48 31.26 -1.73 29.54
CA SER A 48 30.53 -2.43 28.47
C SER A 48 29.01 -2.47 28.65
N GLU A 49 28.37 -1.31 28.72
CA GLU A 49 26.91 -1.17 28.73
C GLU A 49 26.41 -0.41 27.50
N THR A 50 25.15 -0.60 27.14
CA THR A 50 24.50 0.20 26.12
C THR A 50 24.16 1.59 26.67
N ILE A 51 24.46 2.64 25.89
CA ILE A 51 24.04 4.02 26.12
C ILE A 51 23.05 4.40 25.01
N THR A 52 21.82 4.68 25.41
CA THR A 52 20.76 5.23 24.56
C THR A 52 20.75 6.76 24.63
N LEU A 53 20.11 7.42 23.66
CA LEU A 53 20.02 8.89 23.58
C LEU A 53 19.34 9.53 24.82
N ASP A 54 18.41 8.80 25.42
CA ASP A 54 17.62 9.21 26.59
C ASP A 54 18.31 8.90 27.94
N LYS A 55 19.47 8.25 27.92
CA LYS A 55 20.17 7.86 29.14
C LYS A 55 20.81 9.06 29.83
N VAL A 56 20.31 9.38 31.03
CA VAL A 56 20.81 10.46 31.88
C VAL A 56 21.04 9.96 33.31
N PRO A 57 22.24 9.44 33.64
CA PRO A 57 22.59 9.12 35.01
C PRO A 57 22.42 10.32 35.96
N GLU A 58 21.93 10.05 37.17
CA GLU A 58 21.75 11.08 38.20
C GLU A 58 23.09 11.62 38.71
N VAL A 59 24.14 10.80 38.60
CA VAL A 59 25.50 11.11 39.04
C VAL A 59 26.48 10.99 37.89
N LEU A 60 27.63 11.67 37.99
CA LEU A 60 28.67 11.58 36.97
C LEU A 60 29.14 10.13 36.82
N THR A 61 28.91 9.58 35.63
CA THR A 61 29.16 8.17 35.32
C THR A 61 30.19 8.03 34.20
N PHE A 62 31.20 7.21 34.43
CA PHE A 62 32.29 6.94 33.49
C PHE A 62 32.06 5.59 32.79
N TYR A 63 31.87 5.61 31.48
CA TYR A 63 31.64 4.43 30.66
C TYR A 63 32.87 4.05 29.88
N ILE A 64 33.10 2.74 29.78
CA ILE A 64 34.23 2.17 29.08
C ILE A 64 33.70 1.23 28.03
N LYS A 65 34.07 1.50 26.78
CA LYS A 65 33.61 0.73 25.63
C LYS A 65 32.08 0.55 25.63
N PRO A 66 31.29 1.62 25.80
CA PRO A 66 29.86 1.49 25.70
C PRO A 66 29.45 1.14 24.27
N ASN A 67 28.30 0.48 24.12
CA ASN A 67 27.62 0.38 22.84
C ASN A 67 26.65 1.54 22.73
N PHE A 68 26.76 2.37 21.70
CA PHE A 68 25.80 3.43 21.45
C PHE A 68 24.66 2.90 20.59
N TYR A 69 23.41 3.06 21.04
CA TYR A 69 22.23 2.74 20.26
C TYR A 69 21.38 3.99 20.08
N SER A 70 21.05 4.30 18.83
CA SER A 70 19.95 5.17 18.48
C SER A 70 18.66 4.38 18.76
N SER A 71 17.90 4.75 19.79
CA SER A 71 16.56 4.17 20.01
C SER A 71 15.57 4.55 18.88
N LEU A 72 15.97 5.44 17.97
CA LEU A 72 15.19 5.91 16.83
C LEU A 72 15.57 5.21 15.50
N ASP A 73 16.58 4.34 15.48
CA ASP A 73 17.01 3.63 14.26
C ASP A 73 16.05 2.48 13.89
N GLU A 74 15.16 2.07 14.79
CA GLU A 74 14.09 1.10 14.44
C GLU A 74 12.91 1.76 13.71
N MET A 75 12.80 3.10 13.71
CA MET A 75 11.69 3.85 13.09
C MET A 75 12.09 4.76 11.92
N GLY A 76 13.17 4.41 11.21
CA GLY A 76 13.35 4.82 9.80
C GLY A 76 13.83 6.24 9.52
N ASN A 77 14.05 7.10 10.52
CA ASN A 77 14.63 8.45 10.33
C ASN A 77 15.73 8.81 11.35
N GLY A 78 16.24 7.83 12.09
CA GLY A 78 17.36 8.03 12.99
C GLY A 78 18.61 8.45 12.21
N ARG A 79 19.11 9.66 12.49
CA ARG A 79 20.53 9.95 12.23
C ARG A 79 21.27 8.90 13.05
N ASN A 80 21.79 7.87 12.35
CA ASN A 80 22.74 6.91 12.89
C ASN A 80 23.59 7.65 13.93
N MET A 81 23.59 7.21 15.20
CA MET A 81 24.62 7.58 16.17
C MET A 81 25.91 6.93 15.68
N GLY A 82 26.36 7.39 14.52
CA GLY A 82 27.32 6.75 13.69
C GLY A 82 28.59 6.79 14.49
N ILE A 83 29.05 5.60 14.87
CA ILE A 83 30.44 5.42 15.20
C ILE A 83 31.19 5.86 13.94
N GLU A 84 31.84 7.02 13.98
CA GLU A 84 32.70 7.40 12.88
C GLU A 84 33.93 6.51 12.99
N ARG A 85 33.93 5.46 12.17
CA ARG A 85 35.07 4.56 11.99
C ARG A 85 36.17 5.24 11.18
N ASP A 86 36.51 6.51 11.39
CA ASP A 86 37.53 7.13 10.54
C ASP A 86 38.23 8.40 11.06
N ALA A 87 38.50 8.47 12.37
CA ALA A 87 39.51 9.42 12.84
C ALA A 87 40.92 8.89 12.48
N HIS A 88 41.29 9.01 11.20
CA HIS A 88 42.64 8.88 10.66
C HIS A 88 43.50 7.74 11.25
N ARG A 89 43.19 6.49 10.88
CA ARG A 89 43.94 5.28 11.29
C ARG A 89 45.47 5.45 11.27
N ASN A 90 46.01 6.18 10.29
CA ASN A 90 47.47 6.39 10.16
C ASN A 90 48.05 7.41 11.15
N SER A 91 47.32 8.48 11.51
CA SER A 91 47.83 9.46 12.47
C SER A 91 47.69 8.98 13.91
N TYR A 92 46.67 8.17 14.20
CA TYR A 92 46.46 7.52 15.50
C TYR A 92 47.37 6.29 15.71
N ARG A 93 47.91 5.70 14.63
CA ARG A 93 48.73 4.48 14.66
C ARG A 93 49.91 4.52 15.63
N PRO A 94 50.71 5.60 15.74
CA PRO A 94 51.81 5.64 16.70
C PRO A 94 51.33 5.57 18.15
N PHE A 95 50.28 6.33 18.49
CA PHE A 95 49.67 6.31 19.82
C PHE A 95 49.04 4.95 20.13
N TYR A 96 48.40 4.35 19.13
CA TYR A 96 47.88 3.00 19.19
C TYR A 96 48.97 1.96 19.46
N ASP A 97 50.06 1.97 18.69
CA ASP A 97 51.17 1.03 18.81
C ASP A 97 51.83 1.13 20.19
N TYR A 98 51.93 2.35 20.74
CA TYR A 98 52.35 2.61 22.12
C TYR A 98 51.40 1.97 23.16
N LEU A 99 50.09 2.15 23.01
CA LEU A 99 49.12 1.53 23.92
C LEU A 99 49.14 -0.01 23.83
N VAL A 100 49.37 -0.56 22.63
CA VAL A 100 49.56 -2.01 22.42
C VAL A 100 50.84 -2.49 23.09
N SER A 101 51.95 -1.77 22.96
CA SER A 101 53.23 -2.17 23.59
C SER A 101 53.13 -2.23 25.12
N LEU A 102 52.34 -1.34 25.73
CA LEU A 102 52.10 -1.34 27.18
C LEU A 102 51.15 -2.45 27.65
N SER A 103 50.22 -2.88 26.80
CA SER A 103 49.16 -3.82 27.18
C SER A 103 49.45 -5.27 26.79
N GLY A 104 50.46 -5.51 25.95
CA GLY A 104 50.85 -6.83 25.46
C GLY A 104 49.79 -7.52 24.57
N SER A 105 48.74 -6.80 24.14
CA SER A 105 47.61 -7.38 23.40
C SER A 105 47.38 -6.70 22.06
N SER A 106 47.36 -7.50 21.00
CA SER A 106 47.08 -7.07 19.63
C SER A 106 45.58 -6.90 19.33
N SER A 107 44.69 -6.99 20.33
CA SER A 107 43.23 -7.03 20.12
C SER A 107 42.54 -5.67 20.02
N PHE A 108 43.27 -4.54 19.99
CA PHE A 108 42.66 -3.22 19.85
C PHE A 108 42.26 -2.91 18.38
N ARG A 109 41.37 -3.68 17.76
CA ARG A 109 41.11 -3.49 16.31
C ARG A 109 40.25 -2.27 15.93
N PHE A 110 39.60 -1.60 16.88
CA PHE A 110 38.61 -0.57 16.59
C PHE A 110 38.70 0.61 17.58
N TYR A 111 39.06 1.78 17.06
CA TYR A 111 38.86 3.06 17.73
C TYR A 111 37.49 3.59 17.28
N ASN A 112 36.55 3.67 18.21
CA ASN A 112 35.18 4.09 17.93
C ASN A 112 34.96 5.45 18.60
N GLY A 113 34.92 6.52 17.82
CA GLY A 113 34.53 7.86 18.27
C GLY A 113 33.03 8.12 18.07
N LEU A 114 32.51 9.14 18.74
CA LEU A 114 31.20 9.71 18.43
C LEU A 114 31.35 10.76 17.32
N ARG A 115 30.40 10.83 16.38
CA ARG A 115 30.34 11.91 15.38
C ARG A 115 30.14 13.26 16.05
N ASP A 116 30.69 14.30 15.42
CA ASP A 116 30.39 15.68 15.79
C ASP A 116 28.88 15.94 15.75
N GLY A 117 28.36 16.62 16.78
CA GLY A 117 26.93 16.92 16.91
C GLY A 117 26.06 15.73 17.35
N SER A 118 26.64 14.58 17.76
CA SER A 118 25.85 13.47 18.34
C SER A 118 25.11 13.88 19.63
N PHE A 119 25.62 14.89 20.33
CA PHE A 119 24.98 15.51 21.49
C PHE A 119 25.14 17.03 21.39
N ASP A 120 24.14 17.78 21.90
CA ASP A 120 24.14 19.25 21.89
C ASP A 120 25.36 19.84 22.61
N LYS A 121 25.81 19.16 23.67
CA LYS A 121 27.00 19.53 24.43
C LYS A 121 27.93 18.34 24.56
N MET A 122 28.96 18.31 23.71
CA MET A 122 30.02 17.31 23.77
C MET A 122 31.38 18.00 23.97
N VAL A 123 32.14 17.53 24.94
CA VAL A 123 33.49 18.01 25.25
C VAL A 123 34.48 16.89 24.98
N ILE A 124 35.34 17.08 23.97
CA ILE A 124 36.36 16.09 23.60
C ILE A 124 37.48 16.05 24.66
N LEU A 125 37.80 14.84 25.13
CA LEU A 125 38.90 14.57 26.05
C LEU A 125 40.11 14.10 25.24
N LYS A 126 41.28 14.74 25.46
CA LYS A 126 42.50 14.48 24.70
C LYS A 126 43.68 14.09 25.60
N ALA A 127 44.59 13.29 25.06
CA ALA A 127 45.88 12.94 25.64
C ALA A 127 47.01 13.40 24.72
N ASP A 128 48.09 13.91 25.30
CA ASP A 128 49.28 14.28 24.53
C ASP A 128 50.33 13.18 24.59
N HIS A 129 50.86 12.79 23.44
CA HIS A 129 51.94 11.81 23.31
C HIS A 129 52.85 12.23 22.15
N GLU A 130 54.17 12.29 22.40
CA GLU A 130 55.19 12.69 21.42
C GLU A 130 54.87 14.00 20.68
N GLY A 131 54.35 15.00 21.41
CA GLY A 131 54.03 16.32 20.86
C GLY A 131 52.76 16.37 20.00
N LYS A 132 51.99 15.27 19.93
CA LYS A 132 50.69 15.19 19.26
C LYS A 132 49.57 14.97 20.28
N SER A 133 48.36 15.44 19.95
CA SER A 133 47.18 15.30 20.81
C SER A 133 46.20 14.32 20.19
N PHE A 134 45.74 13.35 20.99
CA PHE A 134 44.89 12.25 20.57
C PHE A 134 43.61 12.24 21.37
N GLU A 135 42.49 11.98 20.72
CA GLU A 135 41.22 11.84 21.40
C GLU A 135 41.20 10.51 22.16
N ILE A 136 40.77 10.55 23.43
CA ILE A 136 40.72 9.37 24.30
C ILE A 136 39.30 9.10 24.82
N GLY A 137 38.39 10.05 24.62
CA GLY A 137 37.03 9.98 25.10
C GLY A 137 36.29 11.30 24.95
N VAL A 138 35.08 11.34 25.48
CA VAL A 138 34.21 12.53 25.50
C VAL A 138 33.55 12.68 26.86
N TYR A 139 33.27 13.92 27.23
CA TYR A 139 32.41 14.28 28.35
C TYR A 139 31.14 14.95 27.81
N ILE A 140 29.99 14.46 28.26
CA ILE A 140 28.66 14.88 27.85
C ILE A 140 27.99 15.47 29.10
N PRO A 141 28.23 16.77 29.40
CA PRO A 141 27.79 17.41 30.65
C PRO A 141 26.27 17.39 30.85
N ASP A 142 25.52 17.52 29.77
CA ASP A 142 24.06 17.48 29.78
C ASP A 142 23.50 16.05 29.96
N ARG A 143 24.38 15.04 30.04
CA ARG A 143 24.01 13.67 30.38
C ARG A 143 24.67 13.17 31.66
N ASN A 144 25.60 13.91 32.28
CA ASN A 144 26.47 13.38 33.35
C ASN A 144 27.26 12.13 32.93
N ILE A 145 27.66 12.08 31.65
CA ILE A 145 28.35 10.92 31.08
C ILE A 145 29.77 11.30 30.67
N VAL A 146 30.74 10.48 31.05
CA VAL A 146 32.06 10.44 30.41
C VAL A 146 32.17 9.11 29.69
N VAL A 147 32.64 9.13 28.44
CA VAL A 147 32.88 7.92 27.66
C VAL A 147 34.35 7.83 27.32
N SER A 148 34.95 6.69 27.62
CA SER A 148 36.29 6.32 27.16
C SER A 148 36.22 5.55 25.85
N PHE A 149 37.01 6.00 24.87
CA PHE A 149 37.25 5.26 23.63
C PHE A 149 38.38 4.24 23.78
N LEU A 150 39.17 4.36 24.85
CA LEU A 150 40.21 3.41 25.20
C LEU A 150 39.59 2.17 25.86
N SER A 151 40.00 0.98 25.41
CA SER A 151 39.52 -0.27 26.00
C SER A 151 40.31 -0.61 27.27
N LEU A 152 39.62 -1.03 28.32
CA LEU A 152 40.25 -1.78 29.40
C LEU A 152 40.48 -3.22 28.91
N ASN A 153 41.71 -3.57 28.56
CA ASN A 153 42.02 -4.96 28.22
C ASN A 153 42.20 -5.80 29.49
N LEU A 154 41.09 -6.25 30.08
CA LEU A 154 41.08 -6.99 31.34
C LEU A 154 41.80 -8.35 31.27
N SER A 155 42.13 -8.87 30.08
CA SER A 155 42.74 -10.20 29.93
C SER A 155 44.23 -10.23 30.26
N GLY A 156 44.98 -9.13 30.07
CA GLY A 156 46.43 -9.04 30.31
C GLY A 156 46.83 -8.51 31.69
N TRP A 157 45.88 -8.23 32.58
CA TRP A 157 46.10 -7.48 33.82
C TRP A 157 46.47 -8.35 35.04
N ALA A 158 46.73 -9.63 34.81
CA ALA A 158 46.76 -10.65 35.86
C ALA A 158 48.17 -11.11 36.25
N THR A 159 49.23 -10.34 35.95
CA THR A 159 50.59 -10.89 36.10
C THR A 159 51.66 -9.96 36.68
N GLU A 160 51.47 -8.65 36.84
CA GLU A 160 52.54 -7.79 37.41
C GLU A 160 52.04 -6.69 38.36
N GLU A 161 52.82 -6.42 39.42
CA GLU A 161 52.57 -5.41 40.46
C GLU A 161 52.56 -3.96 39.92
N LYS A 162 52.94 -3.74 38.66
CA LYS A 162 52.87 -2.45 37.95
C LYS A 162 52.32 -2.63 36.54
N ASN A 163 51.01 -2.55 36.40
CA ASN A 163 50.36 -2.49 35.09
C ASN A 163 50.59 -1.08 34.48
N GLU A 164 51.67 -0.92 33.71
CA GLU A 164 52.06 0.36 33.10
C GLU A 164 50.95 0.95 32.22
N TYR A 165 50.20 0.12 31.50
CA TYR A 165 49.04 0.55 30.71
C TYR A 165 47.97 1.21 31.58
N LEU A 166 47.61 0.61 32.72
CA LEU A 166 46.62 1.19 33.64
C LEU A 166 47.10 2.53 34.21
N THR A 167 48.38 2.65 34.55
CA THR A 167 48.97 3.92 35.00
C THR A 167 48.84 5.00 33.93
N VAL A 168 49.28 4.70 32.70
CA VAL A 168 49.21 5.64 31.57
C VAL A 168 47.77 6.03 31.24
N PHE A 169 46.86 5.05 31.22
CA PHE A 169 45.42 5.29 31.04
C PHE A 169 44.88 6.27 32.08
N LEU A 170 45.16 6.01 33.36
CA LEU A 170 44.69 6.87 34.46
C LEU A 170 45.28 8.28 34.37
N ASP A 171 46.56 8.42 34.05
CA ASP A 171 47.22 9.72 33.95
C ASP A 171 46.64 10.56 32.82
N PHE A 172 46.32 9.95 31.66
CA PHE A 172 45.63 10.62 30.58
C PHE A 172 44.26 11.15 31.01
N PHE A 173 43.44 10.34 31.68
CA PHE A 173 42.13 10.79 32.15
C PHE A 173 42.23 11.81 33.29
N LYS A 174 43.18 11.66 34.23
CA LYS A 174 43.42 12.65 35.29
C LYS A 174 43.76 14.02 34.72
N LYS A 175 44.65 14.07 33.73
CA LYS A 175 45.01 15.30 33.02
C LYS A 175 43.80 15.86 32.27
N ALA A 176 43.11 15.04 31.46
CA ALA A 176 41.97 15.49 30.68
C ALA A 176 40.80 16.01 31.54
N PHE A 177 40.52 15.37 32.68
CA PHE A 177 39.50 15.82 33.64
C PHE A 177 39.83 17.20 34.20
N LYS A 178 41.10 17.41 34.58
CA LYS A 178 41.58 18.70 35.08
C LYS A 178 41.51 19.78 34.00
N ASP A 179 42.03 19.48 32.80
CA ASP A 179 42.12 20.43 31.69
C ASP A 179 40.74 20.86 31.18
N LYS A 180 39.75 19.95 31.20
CA LYS A 180 38.39 20.21 30.75
C LYS A 180 37.41 20.56 31.87
N ASN A 181 37.88 20.63 33.12
CA ASN A 181 37.05 20.90 34.31
C ASN A 181 35.82 19.98 34.38
N VAL A 182 36.03 18.68 34.15
CA VAL A 182 34.97 17.68 34.18
C VAL A 182 34.46 17.56 35.62
N LYS A 183 33.15 17.74 35.81
CA LYS A 183 32.50 17.64 37.12
C LYS A 183 31.05 17.19 36.97
N GLU A 184 30.47 16.71 38.05
CA GLU A 184 29.05 16.39 38.09
C GLU A 184 28.20 17.66 37.90
N VAL A 185 27.11 17.54 37.14
CA VAL A 185 26.16 18.62 36.85
C VAL A 185 24.77 18.20 37.30
N ASN A 186 23.93 19.15 37.71
CA ASN A 186 22.52 18.84 37.96
C ASN A 186 21.81 18.59 36.62
N THR A 187 21.41 17.34 36.38
CA THR A 187 20.74 16.92 35.14
C THR A 187 19.21 16.88 35.26
N PHE A 188 18.62 17.31 36.38
CA PHE A 188 17.18 17.20 36.64
C PHE A 188 16.33 17.83 35.52
N ASP A 189 16.60 19.10 35.18
CA ASP A 189 15.85 19.79 34.13
C ASP A 189 16.08 19.19 32.74
N ILE A 190 17.27 18.63 32.51
CA ILE A 190 17.65 18.04 31.23
C ILE A 190 16.95 16.69 31.05
N ARG A 191 16.96 15.85 32.08
CA ARG A 191 16.21 14.60 32.14
C ARG A 191 14.73 14.86 31.94
N LYS A 192 14.17 15.87 32.60
CA LYS A 192 12.77 16.27 32.41
C LYS A 192 12.48 16.64 30.95
N LYS A 193 13.33 17.44 30.31
CA LYS A 193 13.18 17.81 28.89
C LYS A 193 13.22 16.59 27.97
N ILE A 194 14.21 15.72 28.14
CA ILE A 194 14.37 14.50 27.33
C ILE A 194 13.15 13.59 27.49
N LEU A 195 12.70 13.36 28.73
CA LEU A 195 11.52 12.54 28.99
C LEU A 195 10.27 13.12 28.32
N ILE A 196 10.05 14.44 28.41
CA ILE A 196 8.92 15.10 27.74
C ILE A 196 9.04 14.90 26.22
N THR A 197 10.22 15.11 25.63
CA THR A 197 10.43 14.92 24.20
C THR A 197 10.18 13.49 23.76
N CYS A 198 10.72 12.49 24.47
CA CYS A 198 10.47 11.08 24.17
C CYS A 198 8.98 10.75 24.27
N TYR A 199 8.31 11.21 25.33
CA TYR A 199 6.88 10.94 25.53
C TYR A 199 6.01 11.61 24.46
N SER A 200 6.34 12.83 24.03
CA SER A 200 5.67 13.51 22.92
C SER A 200 5.82 12.74 21.61
N VAL A 201 7.03 12.27 21.29
CA VAL A 201 7.28 11.46 20.09
C VAL A 201 6.47 10.16 20.12
N ASP A 202 6.42 9.47 21.27
CA ASP A 202 5.63 8.24 21.41
C ASP A 202 4.13 8.50 21.21
N ILE A 203 3.60 9.61 21.73
CA ILE A 203 2.21 10.03 21.52
C ILE A 203 1.95 10.29 20.03
N ASP A 204 2.80 11.08 19.38
CA ASP A 204 2.66 11.43 17.97
C ASP A 204 2.69 10.18 17.07
N ASN A 205 3.59 9.25 17.37
CA ASN A 205 3.66 7.95 16.69
C ASN A 205 2.37 7.15 16.91
N LYS A 206 1.85 7.09 18.13
CA LYS A 206 0.61 6.36 18.43
C LYS A 206 -0.61 6.97 17.72
N ILE A 207 -0.65 8.29 17.59
CA ILE A 207 -1.67 8.98 16.80
C ILE A 207 -1.56 8.57 15.33
N ALA A 208 -0.36 8.66 14.75
CA ALA A 208 -0.13 8.32 13.34
C ALA A 208 -0.49 6.86 13.01
N GLU A 209 -0.06 5.90 13.85
CA GLU A 209 -0.41 4.49 13.72
C GLU A 209 -1.93 4.29 13.69
N ASN A 210 -2.65 4.85 14.66
CA ASN A 210 -4.10 4.69 14.76
C ASN A 210 -4.84 5.38 13.61
N THR A 211 -4.37 6.52 13.11
CA THR A 211 -4.93 7.18 11.93
C THR A 211 -4.77 6.32 10.67
N CYS A 212 -3.60 5.69 10.49
CA CYS A 212 -3.35 4.76 9.39
C CYS A 212 -4.30 3.56 9.46
N MET A 213 -4.40 2.91 10.63
CA MET A 213 -5.31 1.78 10.85
C MET A 213 -6.78 2.14 10.60
N LEU A 214 -7.22 3.35 11.00
CA LEU A 214 -8.57 3.82 10.76
C LEU A 214 -8.85 3.92 9.25
N SER A 215 -7.96 4.58 8.50
CA SER A 215 -8.12 4.74 7.05
C SER A 215 -8.13 3.41 6.30
N GLU A 216 -7.26 2.47 6.67
CA GLU A 216 -7.26 1.12 6.10
C GLU A 216 -8.58 0.39 6.36
N THR A 217 -9.10 0.50 7.58
CA THR A 217 -10.38 -0.12 7.96
C THR A 217 -11.55 0.48 7.19
N GLU A 218 -11.58 1.82 7.02
CA GLU A 218 -12.60 2.51 6.23
C GLU A 218 -12.58 2.07 4.76
N ASN A 219 -11.39 1.99 4.14
CA ASN A 219 -11.23 1.51 2.77
C ASN A 219 -11.68 0.05 2.60
N ASN A 220 -11.36 -0.81 3.56
CA ASN A 220 -11.79 -2.21 3.56
C ASN A 220 -13.31 -2.33 3.66
N LEU A 221 -13.96 -1.51 4.49
CA LEU A 221 -15.42 -1.46 4.61
C LEU A 221 -16.07 -1.03 3.29
N GLU A 222 -15.52 -0.01 2.62
CA GLU A 222 -16.06 0.45 1.34
C GLU A 222 -15.91 -0.60 0.24
N SER A 223 -14.75 -1.27 0.17
CA SER A 223 -14.53 -2.41 -0.74
C SER A 223 -15.54 -3.54 -0.47
N TYR A 224 -15.81 -3.84 0.80
CA TYR A 224 -16.78 -4.88 1.18
C TYR A 224 -18.20 -4.52 0.75
N LYS A 225 -18.63 -3.25 0.91
CA LYS A 225 -19.91 -2.77 0.37
C LYS A 225 -20.00 -2.97 -1.15
N GLY A 226 -18.93 -2.63 -1.88
CA GLY A 226 -18.86 -2.85 -3.33
C GLY A 226 -19.04 -4.34 -3.69
N HIS A 227 -18.38 -5.25 -2.98
CA HIS A 227 -18.54 -6.70 -3.18
C HIS A 227 -19.97 -7.20 -2.89
N LEU A 228 -20.61 -6.71 -1.83
CA LEU A 228 -21.99 -7.06 -1.52
C LEU A 228 -22.95 -6.62 -2.62
N ILE A 229 -22.83 -5.37 -3.09
CA ILE A 229 -23.65 -4.82 -4.18
C ILE A 229 -23.50 -5.68 -5.44
N ASN A 230 -22.28 -6.01 -5.83
CA ASN A 230 -22.01 -6.83 -7.01
C ASN A 230 -22.57 -8.27 -6.86
N SER A 231 -22.49 -8.84 -5.66
CA SER A 231 -23.04 -10.16 -5.38
C SER A 231 -24.57 -10.16 -5.48
N TYR A 232 -25.25 -9.16 -4.90
CA TYR A 232 -26.70 -9.00 -5.04
C TYR A 232 -27.14 -8.80 -6.48
N ARG A 233 -26.42 -7.97 -7.25
CA ARG A 233 -26.66 -7.78 -8.68
C ARG A 233 -26.55 -9.10 -9.44
N THR A 234 -25.50 -9.89 -9.19
CA THR A 234 -25.29 -11.19 -9.81
C THR A 234 -26.41 -12.18 -9.47
N ILE A 235 -26.83 -12.25 -8.21
CA ILE A 235 -27.93 -13.11 -7.78
C ILE A 235 -29.23 -12.71 -8.48
N ARG A 236 -29.53 -11.40 -8.60
CA ARG A 236 -30.71 -10.90 -9.30
C ARG A 236 -30.69 -11.30 -10.78
N ILE A 237 -29.60 -11.00 -11.49
CA ILE A 237 -29.43 -11.37 -12.91
C ILE A 237 -29.64 -12.88 -13.11
N ASN A 238 -29.05 -13.70 -12.23
CA ASN A 238 -29.20 -15.16 -12.31
C ASN A 238 -30.64 -15.61 -12.05
N LYS A 239 -31.36 -15.00 -11.10
CA LYS A 239 -32.78 -15.29 -10.86
C LYS A 239 -33.64 -14.94 -12.06
N ASP A 240 -33.42 -13.77 -12.65
CA ASP A 240 -34.16 -13.29 -13.82
C ASP A 240 -33.88 -14.22 -15.02
N THR A 241 -32.61 -14.57 -15.25
CA THR A 241 -32.20 -15.54 -16.27
C THR A 241 -32.87 -16.91 -16.07
N ILE A 242 -32.87 -17.44 -14.85
CA ILE A 242 -33.53 -18.73 -14.54
C ILE A 242 -35.04 -18.64 -14.81
N SER A 243 -35.68 -17.54 -14.43
CA SER A 243 -37.11 -17.30 -14.67
C SER A 243 -37.41 -17.28 -16.18
N SER A 244 -36.63 -16.52 -16.94
CA SER A 244 -36.77 -16.43 -18.40
C SER A 244 -36.55 -17.76 -19.09
N LEU A 245 -35.54 -18.54 -18.68
CA LEU A 245 -35.30 -19.88 -19.24
C LEU A 245 -36.44 -20.86 -18.94
N LYS A 246 -37.04 -20.80 -17.74
CA LYS A 246 -38.22 -21.61 -17.40
C LYS A 246 -39.40 -21.26 -18.28
N ASN A 247 -39.71 -19.96 -18.39
CA ASN A 247 -40.82 -19.47 -19.21
C ASN A 247 -40.60 -19.80 -20.70
N LEU A 248 -39.36 -19.66 -21.19
CA LEU A 248 -39.01 -20.02 -22.56
C LEU A 248 -39.25 -21.52 -22.79
N LYS A 249 -38.77 -22.38 -21.89
CA LYS A 249 -38.99 -23.83 -21.97
C LYS A 249 -40.48 -24.18 -22.07
N ASP A 250 -41.32 -23.54 -21.26
CA ASP A 250 -42.75 -23.86 -21.20
C ASP A 250 -43.52 -23.34 -22.43
N ASN A 251 -43.03 -22.28 -23.10
CA ASN A 251 -43.71 -21.64 -24.23
C ASN A 251 -43.15 -22.00 -25.62
N VAL A 252 -41.92 -22.53 -25.71
CA VAL A 252 -41.25 -22.85 -26.99
C VAL A 252 -42.05 -23.87 -27.82
N GLU A 253 -42.62 -24.91 -27.18
CA GLU A 253 -43.37 -25.95 -27.89
C GLU A 253 -44.68 -25.46 -28.53
N LYS A 254 -45.21 -24.30 -28.12
CA LYS A 254 -46.55 -23.84 -28.52
C LYS A 254 -46.58 -22.54 -29.34
N GLY A 255 -45.46 -21.82 -29.51
CA GLY A 255 -45.54 -20.48 -30.12
C GLY A 255 -44.28 -19.96 -30.80
N LEU A 256 -43.16 -20.70 -30.82
CA LEU A 256 -41.91 -20.18 -31.40
C LEU A 256 -42.04 -19.92 -32.91
N LEU A 257 -42.65 -20.84 -33.66
CA LEU A 257 -42.87 -20.68 -35.10
C LEU A 257 -43.83 -19.53 -35.40
N ASP A 258 -44.89 -19.37 -34.61
CA ASP A 258 -45.83 -18.25 -34.74
C ASP A 258 -45.15 -16.91 -34.48
N GLN A 259 -44.23 -16.83 -33.50
CA GLN A 259 -43.45 -15.62 -33.27
C GLN A 259 -42.53 -15.28 -34.44
N ILE A 260 -41.95 -16.27 -35.14
CA ILE A 260 -41.15 -16.02 -36.35
C ILE A 260 -42.02 -15.37 -37.43
N GLU A 261 -43.22 -15.88 -37.67
CA GLU A 261 -44.16 -15.28 -38.65
C GLU A 261 -44.59 -13.86 -38.23
N VAL A 262 -44.79 -13.62 -36.94
CA VAL A 262 -45.08 -12.28 -36.41
C VAL A 262 -43.91 -11.31 -36.62
N ILE A 263 -42.66 -11.77 -36.47
CA ILE A 263 -41.45 -10.97 -36.73
C ILE A 263 -41.32 -10.68 -38.23
N LYS A 264 -41.57 -11.64 -39.12
CA LYS A 264 -41.56 -11.43 -40.58
C LYS A 264 -42.54 -10.33 -41.02
N GLY A 265 -43.62 -10.14 -40.29
CA GLY A 265 -44.60 -9.07 -40.55
C GLY A 265 -44.12 -7.66 -40.20
N LEU A 266 -42.95 -7.49 -39.56
CA LEU A 266 -42.37 -6.17 -39.27
C LEU A 266 -41.78 -5.58 -40.55
N ARG A 267 -42.14 -4.32 -40.87
CA ARG A 267 -41.75 -3.64 -42.12
C ARG A 267 -40.24 -3.53 -42.34
N PHE A 268 -39.48 -3.44 -41.25
CA PHE A 268 -38.02 -3.28 -41.26
C PHE A 268 -37.28 -4.62 -41.16
N VAL A 269 -38.00 -5.75 -41.17
CA VAL A 269 -37.43 -7.10 -41.24
C VAL A 269 -37.49 -7.57 -42.68
N THR A 270 -36.33 -7.94 -43.23
CA THR A 270 -36.22 -8.48 -44.60
C THR A 270 -36.36 -10.00 -44.63
N ASP A 271 -35.93 -10.67 -43.57
CA ASP A 271 -36.06 -12.12 -43.40
C ASP A 271 -36.04 -12.51 -41.92
N ALA A 272 -36.74 -13.58 -41.57
CA ALA A 272 -36.63 -14.19 -40.24
C ALA A 272 -36.81 -15.70 -40.35
N VAL A 273 -35.79 -16.47 -39.95
CA VAL A 273 -35.76 -17.92 -40.12
C VAL A 273 -35.23 -18.62 -38.88
N LEU A 274 -35.75 -19.82 -38.62
CA LEU A 274 -35.16 -20.73 -37.66
C LEU A 274 -33.93 -21.41 -38.30
N THR A 275 -32.80 -21.34 -37.61
CA THR A 275 -31.53 -21.96 -38.00
C THR A 275 -31.08 -22.95 -36.92
N ASP A 276 -30.03 -23.72 -37.19
CA ASP A 276 -29.45 -24.64 -36.21
C ASP A 276 -28.90 -23.93 -34.95
N GLU A 277 -28.56 -22.64 -35.07
CA GLU A 277 -28.02 -21.84 -33.97
C GLU A 277 -29.12 -21.08 -33.18
N GLY A 278 -30.28 -20.85 -33.78
CA GLY A 278 -31.36 -20.05 -33.18
C GLY A 278 -32.24 -19.35 -34.22
N ILE A 279 -33.00 -18.34 -33.80
CA ILE A 279 -33.81 -17.53 -34.72
C ILE A 279 -32.93 -16.41 -35.27
N LYS A 280 -32.68 -16.44 -36.58
CA LYS A 280 -31.95 -15.40 -37.29
C LYS A 280 -32.93 -14.42 -37.92
N VAL A 281 -32.84 -13.14 -37.54
CA VAL A 281 -33.65 -12.05 -38.06
C VAL A 281 -32.74 -11.08 -38.82
N THR A 282 -33.00 -10.89 -40.11
CA THR A 282 -32.28 -9.91 -40.95
C THR A 282 -33.08 -8.62 -41.00
N LEU A 283 -32.51 -7.55 -40.47
CA LEU A 283 -33.08 -6.20 -40.56
C LEU A 283 -32.73 -5.58 -41.90
N GLU A 284 -33.55 -4.65 -42.38
CA GLU A 284 -33.23 -3.85 -43.55
C GLU A 284 -32.01 -2.94 -43.33
N MET A 285 -31.63 -2.18 -44.36
CA MET A 285 -30.57 -1.18 -44.26
C MET A 285 -30.92 -0.14 -43.18
N ILE A 286 -30.19 -0.16 -42.07
CA ILE A 286 -30.35 0.81 -40.99
C ILE A 286 -29.69 2.12 -41.40
N LYS A 287 -30.43 3.22 -41.21
CA LYS A 287 -29.97 4.58 -41.42
C LYS A 287 -30.25 5.44 -40.19
N ILE A 288 -29.33 6.33 -39.89
CA ILE A 288 -29.46 7.31 -38.82
C ILE A 288 -29.24 8.72 -39.36
N ASN A 289 -29.93 9.70 -38.81
CA ASN A 289 -29.74 11.10 -39.18
C ASN A 289 -28.83 11.79 -38.19
N VAL A 290 -27.65 12.20 -38.66
CA VAL A 290 -26.60 12.84 -37.88
C VAL A 290 -26.52 14.28 -38.38
N GLY A 291 -27.07 15.23 -37.62
CA GLY A 291 -27.29 16.59 -38.11
C GLY A 291 -28.21 16.62 -39.34
N LYS A 292 -27.68 17.05 -40.50
CA LYS A 292 -28.42 17.12 -41.78
C LYS A 292 -28.10 15.96 -42.73
N GLU A 293 -27.23 15.04 -42.33
CA GLU A 293 -26.79 13.93 -43.17
C GLU A 293 -27.46 12.62 -42.72
N SER A 294 -27.88 11.81 -43.70
CA SER A 294 -28.37 10.46 -43.44
C SER A 294 -27.22 9.47 -43.64
N VAL A 295 -26.81 8.83 -42.55
CA VAL A 295 -25.66 7.91 -42.51
C VAL A 295 -26.17 6.47 -42.58
N GLU A 296 -25.63 5.71 -43.54
CA GLU A 296 -25.94 4.28 -43.68
C GLU A 296 -25.12 3.45 -42.69
N MET A 297 -25.81 2.84 -41.74
CA MET A 297 -25.22 1.98 -40.73
C MET A 297 -24.98 0.57 -41.27
N GLY A 298 -25.85 0.06 -42.14
CA GLY A 298 -25.69 -1.26 -42.75
C GLY A 298 -26.88 -2.18 -42.51
N ILE A 299 -26.76 -3.39 -43.03
CA ILE A 299 -27.72 -4.48 -42.85
C ILE A 299 -27.27 -5.33 -41.67
N TYR A 300 -28.19 -5.63 -40.76
CA TYR A 300 -27.89 -6.33 -39.51
C TYR A 300 -28.60 -7.67 -39.45
N ASP A 301 -27.86 -8.69 -39.06
CA ASP A 301 -28.38 -9.98 -38.66
C ASP A 301 -28.45 -10.01 -37.12
N VAL A 302 -29.63 -10.30 -36.58
CA VAL A 302 -29.88 -10.50 -35.16
C VAL A 302 -30.12 -11.99 -34.93
N LEU A 303 -29.21 -12.66 -34.22
CA LEU A 303 -29.38 -14.06 -33.84
C LEU A 303 -29.90 -14.13 -32.40
N ILE A 304 -31.11 -14.65 -32.24
CA ILE A 304 -31.74 -14.88 -30.95
C ILE A 304 -31.58 -16.35 -30.59
N THR A 305 -30.89 -16.63 -29.48
CA THR A 305 -30.79 -17.98 -28.91
C THR A 305 -31.54 -18.05 -27.57
N SER A 306 -31.52 -19.23 -26.95
CA SER A 306 -32.07 -19.41 -25.59
C SER A 306 -31.25 -18.73 -24.49
N ARG A 307 -30.01 -18.30 -24.78
CA ARG A 307 -29.05 -17.81 -23.77
C ARG A 307 -28.57 -16.40 -24.03
N ASP A 308 -28.47 -16.03 -25.30
CA ASP A 308 -27.87 -14.78 -25.73
C ASP A 308 -28.57 -14.25 -26.98
N LEU A 309 -28.25 -13.00 -27.29
CA LEU A 309 -28.63 -12.37 -28.54
C LEU A 309 -27.41 -11.67 -29.11
N LYS A 310 -27.15 -11.96 -30.38
CA LYS A 310 -26.00 -11.46 -31.12
C LYS A 310 -26.43 -10.56 -32.24
N ILE A 311 -25.72 -9.46 -32.43
CA ILE A 311 -25.93 -8.53 -33.53
C ILE A 311 -24.69 -8.50 -34.41
N THR A 312 -24.88 -8.81 -35.68
CA THR A 312 -23.82 -8.81 -36.68
C THR A 312 -24.21 -7.92 -37.84
N ASN A 313 -23.50 -6.80 -38.00
CA ASN A 313 -23.54 -6.02 -39.23
C ASN A 313 -22.81 -6.75 -40.36
N ARG A 314 -23.43 -6.84 -41.53
CA ARG A 314 -22.84 -7.46 -42.73
C ARG A 314 -21.67 -6.66 -43.32
N SER A 315 -21.53 -5.39 -42.94
CA SER A 315 -20.43 -4.53 -43.33
C SER A 315 -19.89 -3.80 -42.11
N PRO A 316 -19.21 -4.49 -41.17
CA PRO A 316 -18.70 -3.86 -39.97
C PRO A 316 -17.53 -2.91 -40.28
N VAL A 317 -17.11 -2.13 -39.28
CA VAL A 317 -15.95 -1.24 -39.34
C VAL A 317 -14.85 -1.77 -38.43
N GLU A 318 -13.63 -1.84 -38.94
CA GLU A 318 -12.42 -2.21 -38.19
C GLU A 318 -11.66 -0.95 -37.75
N TYR A 319 -11.39 -0.85 -36.46
CA TYR A 319 -10.61 0.23 -35.84
C TYR A 319 -9.75 -0.31 -34.70
N GLY A 320 -8.46 0.03 -34.68
CA GLY A 320 -7.55 -0.39 -33.60
C GLY A 320 -7.43 -1.91 -33.43
N GLY A 321 -7.68 -2.70 -34.49
CA GLY A 321 -7.70 -4.16 -34.44
C GLY A 321 -8.99 -4.79 -33.90
N ALA A 322 -10.01 -3.98 -33.59
CA ALA A 322 -11.33 -4.43 -33.16
C ALA A 322 -12.38 -4.27 -34.27
N ILE A 323 -13.38 -5.16 -34.28
CA ILE A 323 -14.50 -5.15 -35.23
C ILE A 323 -15.71 -4.51 -34.54
N TYR A 324 -16.25 -3.47 -35.16
CA TYR A 324 -17.44 -2.75 -34.72
C TYR A 324 -18.59 -3.04 -35.66
N HIS A 325 -19.66 -3.63 -35.13
CA HIS A 325 -20.88 -3.85 -35.90
C HIS A 325 -21.80 -2.62 -35.86
N SER A 326 -21.63 -1.70 -34.91
CA SER A 326 -22.24 -0.37 -34.87
C SER A 326 -21.31 0.58 -34.10
N CYS A 327 -21.64 1.88 -34.08
CA CYS A 327 -20.96 2.85 -33.20
C CYS A 327 -21.04 2.48 -31.72
N HIS A 328 -22.04 1.68 -31.33
CA HIS A 328 -22.31 1.23 -29.95
C HIS A 328 -22.02 -0.26 -29.71
N ILE A 329 -21.53 -0.98 -30.72
CA ILE A 329 -21.41 -2.45 -30.67
C ILE A 329 -20.01 -2.85 -31.15
N MET A 330 -19.16 -3.22 -30.20
CA MET A 330 -17.85 -3.85 -30.44
C MET A 330 -17.95 -5.36 -30.24
N GLY A 331 -17.58 -6.14 -31.26
CA GLY A 331 -17.84 -7.59 -31.29
C GLY A 331 -19.31 -7.94 -31.59
N ASP A 332 -19.71 -9.20 -31.42
CA ASP A 332 -21.05 -9.70 -31.79
C ASP A 332 -22.10 -9.61 -30.66
N GLY A 333 -21.70 -9.29 -29.43
CA GLY A 333 -22.59 -9.14 -28.27
C GLY A 333 -23.10 -7.71 -28.09
N ILE A 334 -24.32 -7.57 -27.53
CA ILE A 334 -24.85 -6.26 -27.15
C ILE A 334 -24.50 -5.95 -25.69
N CYS A 335 -24.03 -4.74 -25.42
CA CYS A 335 -24.07 -4.16 -24.08
C CYS A 335 -25.45 -3.54 -23.84
N TYR A 336 -26.32 -4.22 -23.09
CA TYR A 336 -27.67 -3.75 -22.78
C TYR A 336 -27.71 -2.67 -21.69
N GLY A 337 -26.55 -2.26 -21.16
CA GLY A 337 -26.46 -1.31 -20.05
C GLY A 337 -27.25 -1.78 -18.82
N ASP A 338 -28.19 -0.95 -18.37
CA ASP A 338 -29.10 -1.22 -17.26
C ASP A 338 -30.38 -1.97 -17.66
N LYS A 339 -30.57 -2.30 -18.94
CA LYS A 339 -31.80 -2.90 -19.51
C LYS A 339 -31.70 -4.39 -19.83
N GLU A 340 -30.64 -5.05 -19.38
CA GLU A 340 -30.46 -6.49 -19.56
C GLU A 340 -31.64 -7.30 -18.98
N ASP A 341 -32.21 -6.85 -17.86
CA ASP A 341 -33.39 -7.47 -17.23
C ASP A 341 -34.63 -7.43 -18.12
N VAL A 342 -34.90 -6.30 -18.78
CA VAL A 342 -36.02 -6.13 -19.72
C VAL A 342 -35.85 -7.04 -20.93
N VAL A 343 -34.63 -7.14 -21.48
CA VAL A 343 -34.36 -8.03 -22.62
C VAL A 343 -34.54 -9.49 -22.24
N LEU A 344 -34.04 -9.90 -21.07
CA LEU A 344 -34.25 -11.24 -20.53
C LEU A 344 -35.74 -11.52 -20.28
N GLU A 345 -36.51 -10.55 -19.79
CA GLU A 345 -37.95 -10.67 -19.59
C GLU A 345 -38.70 -10.88 -20.92
N LEU A 346 -38.39 -10.07 -21.93
CA LEU A 346 -39.00 -10.17 -23.27
C LEU A 346 -38.67 -11.51 -23.94
N LEU A 347 -37.42 -11.99 -23.81
CA LEU A 347 -37.01 -13.32 -24.26
C LEU A 347 -37.80 -14.42 -23.54
N GLY A 348 -37.92 -14.34 -22.21
CA GLY A 348 -38.65 -15.31 -21.40
C GLY A 348 -40.14 -15.38 -21.72
N LYS A 349 -40.77 -14.24 -22.02
CA LYS A 349 -42.19 -14.15 -22.41
C LYS A 349 -42.45 -14.46 -23.88
N LEU A 350 -41.41 -14.79 -24.67
CA LEU A 350 -41.49 -14.93 -26.12
C LEU A 350 -42.08 -13.70 -26.83
N GLU A 351 -41.89 -12.49 -26.30
CA GLU A 351 -42.32 -11.24 -26.92
C GLU A 351 -41.32 -10.76 -27.99
N LEU A 352 -40.93 -11.67 -28.89
CA LEU A 352 -39.82 -11.48 -29.82
C LEU A 352 -40.03 -10.32 -30.78
N LYS A 353 -41.29 -10.02 -31.15
CA LYS A 353 -41.64 -8.82 -31.93
C LYS A 353 -41.19 -7.54 -31.24
N LYS A 354 -41.45 -7.42 -29.92
CA LYS A 354 -41.07 -6.24 -29.15
C LYS A 354 -39.56 -6.15 -28.98
N LEU A 355 -38.91 -7.29 -28.75
CA LEU A 355 -37.46 -7.36 -28.65
C LEU A 355 -36.76 -6.93 -29.95
N ILE A 356 -37.20 -7.44 -31.10
CA ILE A 356 -36.66 -7.06 -32.41
C ILE A 356 -36.92 -5.58 -32.71
N HIS A 357 -38.07 -5.04 -32.30
CA HIS A 357 -38.35 -3.61 -32.42
C HIS A 357 -37.43 -2.76 -31.54
N PHE A 358 -37.20 -3.18 -30.29
CA PHE A 358 -36.26 -2.53 -29.38
C PHE A 358 -34.84 -2.47 -29.99
N ILE A 359 -34.38 -3.59 -30.56
CA ILE A 359 -33.07 -3.66 -31.23
C ILE A 359 -33.02 -2.75 -32.46
N TYR A 360 -34.08 -2.72 -33.26
CA TYR A 360 -34.18 -1.84 -34.42
C TYR A 360 -34.06 -0.36 -34.01
N ILE A 361 -34.73 0.06 -32.94
CA ILE A 361 -34.61 1.42 -32.39
C ILE A 361 -33.19 1.66 -31.89
N TYR A 362 -32.63 0.75 -31.09
CA TYR A 362 -31.27 0.87 -30.55
C TYR A 362 -30.23 1.07 -31.65
N LEU A 363 -30.29 0.30 -32.73
CA LEU A 363 -29.40 0.42 -33.90
C LEU A 363 -29.59 1.73 -34.68
N ARG A 364 -30.72 2.42 -34.49
CA ARG A 364 -31.03 3.72 -35.09
C ARG A 364 -30.69 4.92 -34.19
N THR A 365 -30.13 4.68 -33.01
CA THR A 365 -29.69 5.74 -32.11
C THR A 365 -28.19 5.96 -32.21
N TYR A 366 -27.76 7.20 -31.96
CA TYR A 366 -26.36 7.53 -31.73
C TYR A 366 -26.20 8.43 -30.51
N ASN A 367 -25.39 7.98 -29.55
CA ASN A 367 -24.92 8.80 -28.44
C ASN A 367 -23.43 9.19 -28.67
N PRO A 368 -23.13 10.48 -28.89
CA PRO A 368 -21.74 10.93 -29.07
C PRO A 368 -20.87 10.79 -27.81
N GLU A 369 -21.46 10.59 -26.63
CA GLU A 369 -20.74 10.33 -25.39
C GLU A 369 -20.43 8.84 -25.16
N ASP A 370 -20.80 7.95 -26.10
CA ASP A 370 -20.49 6.53 -25.96
C ASP A 370 -19.00 6.25 -26.15
N THR A 371 -18.49 5.29 -25.37
CA THR A 371 -17.08 4.92 -25.25
C THR A 371 -16.56 4.02 -26.37
N TYR A 372 -17.42 3.57 -27.29
CA TYR A 372 -17.05 2.62 -28.35
C TYR A 372 -16.43 3.32 -29.56
N LEU A 373 -17.19 3.60 -30.62
CA LEU A 373 -16.65 4.19 -31.85
C LEU A 373 -17.40 5.47 -32.22
N SER A 374 -16.66 6.57 -32.37
CA SER A 374 -17.23 7.85 -32.79
C SER A 374 -17.87 7.74 -34.17
N MET A 375 -18.94 8.52 -34.41
CA MET A 375 -19.60 8.58 -35.71
C MET A 375 -18.64 8.98 -36.83
N ASN A 376 -17.64 9.83 -36.54
CA ASN A 376 -16.63 10.25 -37.51
C ASN A 376 -15.80 9.06 -37.98
N PHE A 377 -15.32 8.24 -37.04
CA PHE A 377 -14.59 7.02 -37.37
C PHE A 377 -15.47 6.00 -38.08
N TRP A 378 -16.73 5.87 -37.69
CA TRP A 378 -17.68 5.02 -38.40
C TRP A 378 -17.85 5.44 -39.86
N MET A 379 -18.21 6.70 -40.11
CA MET A 379 -18.37 7.25 -41.46
C MET A 379 -17.10 7.14 -42.28
N SER A 380 -15.94 7.38 -41.66
CA SER A 380 -14.64 7.22 -42.29
C SER A 380 -14.36 5.78 -42.69
N GLY A 381 -14.58 4.82 -41.78
CA GLY A 381 -14.41 3.40 -42.04
C GLY A 381 -15.30 2.92 -43.18
N LYS A 382 -16.57 3.36 -43.21
CA LYS A 382 -17.51 3.04 -44.30
C LYS A 382 -17.03 3.56 -45.66
N LYS A 383 -16.46 4.76 -45.72
CA LYS A 383 -15.88 5.33 -46.96
C LYS A 383 -14.61 4.59 -47.42
N ASN A 384 -13.92 3.90 -46.52
CA ASN A 384 -12.63 3.25 -46.75
C ASN A 384 -12.71 1.72 -46.69
N GLY A 385 -13.79 1.14 -47.23
CA GLY A 385 -13.91 -0.33 -47.36
C GLY A 385 -14.00 -1.07 -46.03
N GLY A 386 -14.50 -0.42 -44.98
CA GLY A 386 -14.67 -0.98 -43.64
C GLY A 386 -13.47 -0.81 -42.71
N LYS A 387 -12.45 -0.02 -43.08
CA LYS A 387 -11.26 0.21 -42.22
C LYS A 387 -11.05 1.69 -41.96
N VAL A 388 -10.87 2.08 -40.70
CA VAL A 388 -10.61 3.48 -40.35
C VAL A 388 -9.13 3.83 -40.65
N PRO A 389 -8.85 4.82 -41.50
CA PRO A 389 -7.48 5.25 -41.82
C PRO A 389 -6.73 5.85 -40.62
N GLU A 390 -5.43 5.55 -40.52
CA GLU A 390 -4.56 5.98 -39.40
C GLU A 390 -4.35 7.51 -39.33
N ASP A 391 -4.52 8.22 -40.44
CA ASP A 391 -4.33 9.68 -40.54
C ASP A 391 -5.50 10.50 -39.98
N ILE A 392 -6.69 9.89 -39.86
CA ILE A 392 -7.89 10.51 -39.26
C ILE A 392 -7.84 10.44 -37.73
N ILE A 393 -7.10 9.48 -37.16
CA ILE A 393 -6.92 9.28 -35.71
C ILE A 393 -6.25 10.49 -35.05
N LYS A 394 -5.45 11.26 -35.80
CA LYS A 394 -4.75 12.46 -35.30
C LYS A 394 -5.57 13.75 -35.36
N LYS A 395 -6.76 13.75 -35.98
CA LYS A 395 -7.58 14.95 -36.22
C LYS A 395 -8.87 15.02 -35.39
N ASP A 396 -9.24 13.97 -34.67
CA ASP A 396 -10.53 13.88 -33.95
C ASP A 396 -10.52 14.56 -32.56
N GLN A 397 -9.48 15.34 -32.23
CA GLN A 397 -9.47 16.16 -31.00
C GLN A 397 -10.32 17.45 -31.11
N ASP A 398 -10.74 17.83 -32.33
CA ASP A 398 -11.46 19.09 -32.60
C ASP A 398 -12.83 18.90 -33.28
N ALA A 399 -13.37 17.68 -33.36
CA ALA A 399 -14.61 17.44 -34.11
C ALA A 399 -15.87 17.79 -33.30
N GLU A 400 -16.72 18.64 -33.88
CA GLU A 400 -18.02 19.03 -33.33
C GLU A 400 -18.90 17.80 -33.02
N LEU A 401 -19.48 17.75 -31.81
CA LEU A 401 -20.41 16.72 -31.38
C LEU A 401 -21.65 16.71 -32.30
N TYR A 402 -21.79 15.67 -33.11
CA TYR A 402 -23.00 15.48 -33.89
C TYR A 402 -24.08 14.76 -33.05
N VAL A 403 -25.19 15.45 -32.80
CA VAL A 403 -26.39 14.91 -32.15
C VAL A 403 -27.33 14.32 -33.21
N CYS A 404 -27.95 13.18 -32.90
CA CYS A 404 -28.95 12.55 -33.77
C CYS A 404 -30.21 13.44 -33.90
N GLY A 405 -30.57 13.81 -35.13
CA GLY A 405 -31.74 14.67 -35.42
C GLY A 405 -33.09 13.95 -35.39
N ASP A 406 -33.10 12.61 -35.35
CA ASP A 406 -34.32 11.79 -35.34
C ASP A 406 -34.94 11.63 -33.93
N CYS A 407 -34.28 12.14 -32.88
CA CYS A 407 -34.74 11.97 -31.51
C CYS A 407 -35.96 12.83 -31.13
N ASP A 408 -36.35 13.83 -31.94
CA ASP A 408 -37.41 14.77 -31.57
C ASP A 408 -38.72 14.65 -32.37
N ASN A 409 -38.73 14.09 -33.59
CA ASN A 409 -39.91 14.23 -34.48
C ASN A 409 -40.49 12.95 -35.10
N SER A 410 -39.84 11.78 -34.97
CA SER A 410 -40.41 10.51 -35.49
C SER A 410 -41.31 9.75 -34.50
N PHE A 411 -41.45 10.24 -33.27
CA PHE A 411 -42.20 9.53 -32.20
C PHE A 411 -43.71 9.81 -32.18
N LEU A 412 -44.18 10.85 -32.87
CA LEU A 412 -45.58 11.33 -32.76
C LEU A 412 -46.48 11.02 -33.96
N ALA A 413 -45.93 10.45 -35.04
CA ALA A 413 -46.70 10.21 -36.26
C ALA A 413 -46.45 8.80 -36.78
N ASN A 414 -47.18 7.82 -36.24
CA ASN A 414 -47.83 6.71 -36.98
C ASN A 414 -48.37 5.63 -36.02
N ASP A 415 -49.69 5.59 -35.87
CA ASP A 415 -50.61 4.42 -35.73
C ASP A 415 -50.25 3.17 -34.90
N PHE A 416 -49.31 3.22 -33.97
CA PHE A 416 -49.07 2.11 -33.05
C PHE A 416 -49.27 2.56 -31.61
N ASN A 417 -50.24 1.94 -30.92
CA ASN A 417 -50.35 1.93 -29.45
C ASN A 417 -49.11 1.23 -28.88
N PHE A 418 -47.98 1.91 -28.96
CA PHE A 418 -46.76 1.61 -28.23
C PHE A 418 -46.86 2.35 -26.90
N ASP A 419 -46.59 1.65 -25.81
CA ASP A 419 -46.70 2.21 -24.47
C ASP A 419 -45.69 3.37 -24.35
N LEU A 420 -46.20 4.59 -24.41
CA LEU A 420 -45.43 5.84 -24.38
C LEU A 420 -44.51 5.89 -23.15
N ASP A 421 -44.90 5.18 -22.07
CA ASP A 421 -44.16 5.05 -20.82
C ASP A 421 -42.86 4.22 -20.96
N LEU A 422 -42.79 3.25 -21.87
CA LEU A 422 -41.56 2.46 -22.11
C LEU A 422 -40.51 3.28 -22.87
N CYS A 423 -40.96 4.16 -23.78
CA CYS A 423 -40.08 5.08 -24.53
C CYS A 423 -39.68 6.30 -23.68
N LEU A 424 -40.63 6.93 -22.97
CA LEU A 424 -40.33 8.04 -22.06
C LEU A 424 -39.46 7.60 -20.88
N GLY A 425 -39.58 6.35 -20.42
CA GLY A 425 -38.69 5.77 -19.43
C GLY A 425 -37.21 5.73 -19.88
N CYS A 426 -36.94 5.49 -21.16
CA CYS A 426 -35.58 5.54 -21.71
C CYS A 426 -35.05 6.98 -21.81
N PHE A 427 -35.90 7.95 -22.15
CA PHE A 427 -35.50 9.34 -22.34
C PHE A 427 -35.37 10.12 -21.02
N ARG A 428 -36.25 9.88 -20.03
CA ARG A 428 -36.15 10.47 -18.69
C ARG A 428 -34.95 9.95 -17.91
N LEU A 429 -34.62 8.66 -18.01
CA LEU A 429 -33.49 8.06 -17.28
C LEU A 429 -32.12 8.51 -17.80
N LEU A 430 -31.98 8.80 -19.11
CA LEU A 430 -30.75 9.37 -19.65
C LEU A 430 -30.49 10.80 -19.13
N ASN A 431 -31.56 11.57 -18.81
CA ASN A 431 -31.43 12.90 -18.19
C ASN A 431 -31.42 12.88 -16.65
N GLU A 432 -32.07 11.90 -16.00
CA GLU A 432 -32.13 11.75 -14.53
C GLU A 432 -30.89 11.05 -13.94
N ASN A 433 -30.01 10.46 -14.77
CA ASN A 433 -28.79 9.80 -14.30
C ASN A 433 -27.69 10.76 -13.80
N ASN A 434 -27.87 12.08 -13.94
CA ASN A 434 -27.08 13.07 -13.19
C ASN A 434 -27.60 13.30 -11.76
N GLU A 435 -28.80 12.82 -11.39
CA GLU A 435 -29.38 12.99 -10.04
C GLU A 435 -29.51 11.67 -9.27
N ARG A 436 -29.47 10.50 -9.93
CA ARG A 436 -29.61 9.19 -9.26
C ARG A 436 -28.40 8.71 -8.46
N SER A 437 -27.25 9.39 -8.53
CA SER A 437 -26.16 9.18 -7.56
C SER A 437 -26.56 9.49 -6.11
N ASN A 438 -27.69 10.19 -5.90
CA ASN A 438 -28.17 10.60 -4.57
C ASN A 438 -29.16 9.61 -3.92
N ASN A 439 -29.54 8.51 -4.58
CA ASN A 439 -30.49 7.52 -4.01
C ASN A 439 -29.82 6.37 -3.22
N VAL A 440 -28.50 6.42 -3.07
CA VAL A 440 -27.74 5.50 -2.20
C VAL A 440 -28.14 5.68 -0.72
N GLU A 441 -28.55 6.87 -0.30
CA GLU A 441 -29.02 7.15 1.07
C GLU A 441 -30.32 6.42 1.42
N ASN A 442 -31.23 6.18 0.46
CA ASN A 442 -32.50 5.49 0.73
C ASN A 442 -32.32 3.98 0.88
N VAL A 443 -31.40 3.37 0.11
CA VAL A 443 -31.07 1.94 0.25
C VAL A 443 -30.27 1.68 1.53
N ILE A 444 -29.39 2.60 1.93
CA ILE A 444 -28.70 2.55 3.23
C ILE A 444 -29.70 2.78 4.39
N GLY A 445 -30.66 3.69 4.23
CA GLY A 445 -31.69 3.98 5.23
C GLY A 445 -32.62 2.80 5.52
N ASP A 446 -33.01 2.04 4.49
CA ASP A 446 -33.83 0.84 4.66
C ASP A 446 -33.03 -0.35 5.21
N PHE A 447 -31.72 -0.43 4.93
CA PHE A 447 -30.83 -1.43 5.54
C PHE A 447 -30.55 -1.13 7.02
N SER A 448 -30.30 0.13 7.40
CA SER A 448 -30.14 0.54 8.80
C SER A 448 -31.40 0.29 9.63
N ARG A 449 -32.60 0.57 9.08
CA ARG A 449 -33.87 0.22 9.73
C ARG A 449 -34.09 -1.28 9.87
N ALA A 450 -33.64 -2.10 8.91
CA ALA A 450 -33.75 -3.55 9.01
C ALA A 450 -32.79 -4.15 10.05
N VAL A 451 -31.64 -3.51 10.28
CA VAL A 451 -30.67 -3.91 11.31
C VAL A 451 -31.13 -3.47 12.71
N GLU A 452 -31.60 -2.24 12.89
CA GLU A 452 -32.13 -1.75 14.18
C GLU A 452 -33.34 -2.57 14.67
N ASN A 453 -34.17 -3.07 13.76
CA ASN A 453 -35.34 -3.88 14.10
C ASN A 453 -35.05 -5.37 14.36
N ASN A 454 -33.79 -5.83 14.20
CA ASN A 454 -33.38 -7.23 14.40
C ASN A 454 -32.31 -7.42 15.47
N ILE A 455 -31.97 -6.39 16.26
CA ILE A 455 -31.10 -6.56 17.44
C ILE A 455 -31.99 -7.02 18.61
N PRO A 456 -31.87 -8.27 19.10
CA PRO A 456 -32.59 -8.68 20.29
C PRO A 456 -32.10 -7.88 21.50
N ASN A 457 -33.01 -7.24 22.23
CA ASN A 457 -32.74 -6.62 23.52
C ASN A 457 -32.30 -7.69 24.53
N THR A 458 -30.99 -7.96 24.61
CA THR A 458 -30.41 -8.75 25.69
C THR A 458 -29.94 -7.80 26.80
N THR A 459 -30.91 -7.29 27.56
CA THR A 459 -30.68 -6.86 28.94
C THR A 459 -31.37 -7.87 29.85
N GLU A 460 -30.69 -8.99 30.10
CA GLU A 460 -30.88 -9.73 31.35
C GLU A 460 -29.61 -9.59 32.17
N GLY A 461 -29.78 -9.02 33.36
CA GLY A 461 -28.72 -8.65 34.27
C GLY A 461 -27.90 -9.85 34.74
N VAL A 462 -26.60 -9.61 34.84
CA VAL A 462 -25.72 -10.40 35.70
C VAL A 462 -25.29 -9.46 36.82
N SER A 463 -26.02 -9.51 37.93
CA SER A 463 -25.51 -9.14 39.23
C SER A 463 -24.61 -10.28 39.73
N GLN A 464 -23.34 -9.97 39.99
CA GLN A 464 -22.57 -10.52 41.11
C GLN A 464 -21.48 -9.52 41.50
#